data_AF-A0A5C1I8S5-F1
#
_entry.id   AF-A0A5C1I8S5-F1
#
_cell.length_a   1.000
_cell.length_b   1.000
_cell.length_c   1.000
_cell.angle_alpha   90.00
_cell.angle_beta   90.00
_cell.angle_gamma   90.00
#
_symmetry.space_group_name_H-M   'P 1'
#
loop_
_entity.id
_entity.type
_entity.pdbx_description
1 polymer ?
#
loop_
_entity_poly.entity_id
_entity_poly.type
_entity_poly.pdbx_seq_one_letter_code
_entity_poly.pdbx_strand_id
1 'polypeptide(L)'
;MPLYIIEELIIRLQAFNKGVGTFISCIRLGEQMIIKTNRGMITIPMVVLITQLQRPPAITNEEVAVLARQFVRSARQVNRNIVIG
;
A
#
# COMPACT_ATOMS: atom_id res chain seq x y z
N MET A 1 1.96 -12.60 7.68
CA MET A 1 0.84 -11.64 7.88
C MET A 1 -0.32 -12.16 7.06
N PRO A 2 -1.55 -12.26 7.61
CA PRO A 2 -2.71 -12.65 6.82
C PRO A 2 -2.98 -11.66 5.68
N LEU A 3 -3.36 -12.17 4.50
CA LEU A 3 -3.57 -11.34 3.31
C LEU A 3 -4.68 -10.28 3.53
N TYR A 4 -5.78 -10.67 4.19
CA TYR A 4 -6.92 -9.77 4.41
C TYR A 4 -6.54 -8.50 5.20
N ILE A 5 -5.55 -8.56 6.09
CA ILE A 5 -5.04 -7.39 6.83
C ILE A 5 -4.36 -6.40 5.91
N ILE A 6 -3.62 -6.91 4.93
CA ILE A 6 -2.92 -6.10 3.93
C ILE A 6 -3.95 -5.45 3.00
N GLU A 7 -4.95 -6.21 2.56
CA GLU A 7 -6.02 -5.72 1.69
C GLU A 7 -6.89 -4.66 2.40
N GLU A 8 -7.28 -4.89 3.65
CA GLU A 8 -8.04 -3.92 4.44
C GLU A 8 -7.24 -2.62 4.65
N LEU A 9 -5.95 -2.71 4.99
CA LEU A 9 -5.11 -1.53 5.12
C LEU A 9 -5.00 -0.78 3.79
N ILE A 10 -4.89 -1.48 2.65
CA ILE A 10 -4.92 -0.83 1.32
C ILE A 10 -6.24 -0.09 1.10
N ILE A 11 -7.39 -0.67 1.46
CA ILE A 11 -8.70 -0.01 1.35
C ILE A 11 -8.72 1.28 2.21
N ARG A 12 -8.19 1.22 3.44
CA ARG A 12 -8.08 2.40 4.31
C ARG A 12 -7.18 3.48 3.70
N LEU A 13 -6.04 3.10 3.13
CA LEU A 13 -5.13 4.04 2.45
C LEU A 13 -5.79 4.69 1.22
N GLN A 14 -6.62 3.96 0.48
CA GLN A 14 -7.33 4.46 -0.70
C GLN A 14 -8.34 5.57 -0.37
N ALA A 15 -8.86 5.62 0.87
CA ALA A 15 -9.73 6.71 1.31
C ALA A 15 -9.01 8.08 1.28
N PHE A 16 -7.69 8.09 1.48
CA PHE A 16 -6.86 9.29 1.48
C PHE A 16 -6.03 9.45 0.21
N ASN A 17 -5.67 8.35 -0.45
CA ASN A 17 -4.93 8.34 -1.71
C ASN A 17 -5.47 7.26 -2.66
N LYS A 18 -6.45 7.62 -3.51
CA LYS A 18 -6.98 6.74 -4.58
C LYS A 18 -5.90 6.27 -5.56
N GLY A 19 -4.72 6.89 -5.55
CA GLY A 19 -3.55 6.48 -6.35
C GLY A 19 -2.89 5.19 -5.89
N VAL A 20 -3.18 4.69 -4.68
CA VAL A 20 -2.57 3.47 -4.10
C VAL A 20 -2.84 2.24 -4.97
N GLY A 21 -4.04 2.09 -5.53
CA GLY A 21 -4.38 0.95 -6.38
C GLY A 21 -4.59 -0.35 -5.59
N THR A 22 -4.53 -1.49 -6.28
CA THR A 22 -4.86 -2.82 -5.71
C THR A 22 -3.61 -3.61 -5.36
N PHE A 23 -3.70 -4.46 -4.33
CA PHE A 23 -2.61 -5.35 -3.90
C PHE A 23 -2.09 -6.24 -5.05
N ILE A 24 -0.78 -6.48 -5.08
CA ILE A 24 -0.13 -7.48 -5.96
C ILE A 24 0.69 -8.47 -5.12
N SER A 25 1.59 -7.96 -4.29
CA SER A 25 2.49 -8.78 -3.49
C SER A 25 3.06 -8.00 -2.32
N CYS A 26 3.69 -8.69 -1.38
CA CYS A 26 4.44 -8.07 -0.29
C CYS A 26 5.71 -8.85 0.03
N ILE A 27 6.71 -8.15 0.57
CA ILE A 27 7.91 -8.75 1.14
C ILE A 27 8.18 -8.14 2.51
N ARG A 28 8.55 -8.97 3.48
CA ARG A 28 8.97 -8.53 4.81
C ARG A 28 10.49 -8.31 4.82
N LEU A 29 10.93 -7.17 5.30
CA LEU A 29 12.32 -6.81 5.53
C LEU A 29 12.46 -6.32 6.99
N GLY A 30 12.81 -7.23 7.89
CA GLY A 30 12.89 -6.95 9.33
C GLY A 30 11.56 -6.45 9.91
N GLU A 31 11.59 -5.22 10.44
CA GLU A 31 10.45 -4.51 11.05
C GLU A 31 9.60 -3.72 10.05
N GLN A 32 9.82 -3.94 8.75
CA GLN A 32 9.06 -3.30 7.68
C GLN A 32 8.50 -4.33 6.71
N MET A 33 7.36 -4.00 6.11
CA MET A 33 6.76 -4.73 5.00
C MET A 33 6.64 -3.81 3.80
N ILE A 34 7.26 -4.19 2.69
CA ILE A 34 7.07 -3.51 1.41
C ILE A 34 5.88 -4.16 0.73
N ILE A 35 4.84 -3.38 0.49
CA ILE A 35 3.62 -3.77 -0.21
C ILE A 35 3.67 -3.20 -1.61
N LYS A 36 3.56 -4.07 -2.61
CA LYS A 36 3.46 -3.71 -4.02
C LYS A 36 2.01 -3.70 -4.46
N THR A 37 1.64 -2.65 -5.17
CA THR A 37 0.34 -2.52 -5.81
C THR A 37 0.49 -2.39 -7.32
N ASN A 38 -0.63 -2.41 -8.05
CA ASN A 38 -0.63 -2.16 -9.49
C ASN A 38 -0.25 -0.72 -9.88
N ARG A 39 -0.15 0.21 -8.91
CA ARG A 39 0.16 1.63 -9.15
C ARG A 39 1.46 2.10 -8.51
N GLY A 40 2.14 1.24 -7.74
CA GLY A 40 3.28 1.67 -6.94
C GLY A 40 3.65 0.72 -5.82
N MET A 41 4.27 1.27 -4.80
CA MET A 41 4.61 0.55 -3.58
C MET A 41 4.50 1.45 -2.36
N ILE A 42 4.32 0.83 -1.20
CA ILE A 42 4.33 1.48 0.11
C ILE A 42 5.09 0.60 1.10
N THR A 43 5.85 1.24 1.97
CA THR A 43 6.55 0.56 3.06
C THR A 43 5.77 0.80 4.35
N ILE A 44 5.37 -0.27 5.02
CA ILE A 44 4.55 -0.23 6.23
C ILE A 44 5.35 -0.84 7.39
N PRO A 45 5.48 -0.16 8.52
CA PRO A 45 6.04 -0.75 9.73
C PRO A 45 5.24 -1.98 10.18
N MET A 46 5.92 -3.04 10.60
CA MET A 46 5.27 -4.27 11.09
C MET A 46 4.33 -4.00 12.26
N VAL A 47 4.66 -3.03 13.13
CA VAL A 47 3.80 -2.61 14.23
C VAL A 47 2.43 -2.17 13.74
N VAL A 48 2.33 -1.43 12.63
CA VAL A 48 1.05 -1.00 12.05
C VAL A 48 0.22 -2.21 11.60
N LEU A 49 0.86 -3.19 10.95
CA LEU A 49 0.15 -4.40 10.51
C LEU A 49 -0.32 -5.27 11.68
N ILE A 50 0.47 -5.33 12.76
CA ILE A 50 0.10 -6.02 13.99
C ILE A 50 -1.07 -5.30 14.67
N THR A 51 -1.02 -3.97 14.76
CA THR A 51 -2.13 -3.16 15.30
C THR A 51 -3.38 -3.31 14.44
N GLN A 52 -3.26 -3.34 13.12
CA GLN A 52 -4.37 -3.60 12.21
C GLN A 52 -5.00 -4.98 12.46
N LEU A 53 -4.18 -5.99 12.74
CA LEU A 53 -4.65 -7.35 13.06
C LEU A 53 -5.35 -7.44 14.42
N GLN A 54 -4.80 -6.79 15.45
CA GLN A 54 -5.26 -6.95 16.83
C GLN A 54 -6.31 -5.92 17.25
N ARG A 55 -6.19 -4.69 16.77
CA ARG A 55 -7.03 -3.55 17.16
C ARG A 55 -7.07 -2.48 16.04
N PRO A 56 -7.75 -2.75 14.91
CA PRO A 56 -7.81 -1.82 13.78
C PRO A 56 -8.20 -0.37 14.14
N PRO A 57 -9.16 -0.11 15.08
CA PRO A 57 -9.53 1.24 15.49
C PRO A 57 -8.42 2.03 16.21
N ALA A 58 -7.34 1.37 16.64
CA ALA A 58 -6.22 2.05 17.29
C ALA A 58 -5.30 2.77 16.30
N ILE A 59 -5.40 2.48 15.00
CA ILE A 59 -4.73 3.24 13.95
C ILE A 59 -5.70 4.35 13.55
N THR A 60 -5.35 5.61 13.79
CA THR A 60 -6.25 6.73 13.49
C THR A 60 -6.30 7.05 12.00
N ASN A 61 -7.30 7.82 11.59
CA ASN A 61 -7.41 8.29 10.21
C ASN A 61 -6.22 9.19 9.82
N GLU A 62 -5.70 9.97 10.75
CA GLU A 62 -4.52 10.83 10.56
C GLU A 62 -3.27 9.99 10.30
N GLU A 63 -3.07 8.89 11.05
CA GLU A 63 -1.96 7.96 10.83
C GLU A 63 -2.06 7.28 9.45
N VAL A 64 -3.26 6.82 9.08
CA VAL A 64 -3.49 6.28 7.73
C VAL A 64 -3.22 7.32 6.65
N ALA A 65 -3.63 8.58 6.85
CA ALA A 65 -3.37 9.66 5.90
C ALA A 65 -1.87 9.98 5.78
N VAL A 66 -1.11 9.93 6.88
CA VAL A 66 0.36 10.04 6.86
C VAL A 66 0.98 8.91 6.05
N LEU A 67 0.58 7.66 6.29
CA LEU A 67 1.06 6.50 5.52
C LEU A 67 0.70 6.63 4.03
N ALA A 68 -0.52 7.04 3.71
CA ALA A 68 -0.98 7.20 2.32
C ALA A 68 -0.15 8.23 1.53
N ARG A 69 0.43 9.24 2.20
CA ARG A 69 1.35 10.22 1.59
C ARG A 69 2.74 9.67 1.29
N GLN A 70 3.13 8.56 1.91
CA GLN A 70 4.41 7.89 1.66
C GLN A 70 4.37 6.94 0.45
N PHE A 71 3.21 6.79 -0.20
CA PHE A 71 3.05 5.94 -1.37
C PHE A 71 3.90 6.43 -2.55
N VAL A 72 4.74 5.55 -3.09
CA VAL A 72 5.59 5.83 -4.24
C VAL A 72 4.95 5.23 -5.50
N ARG A 73 4.52 6.10 -6.43
CA ARG A 73 3.96 5.67 -7.71
C ARG A 73 5.01 5.01 -8.59
N SER A 74 4.61 3.94 -9.28
CA SER A 74 5.41 3.31 -10.33
C SER A 74 5.47 4.21 -11.57
N ALA A 75 6.64 4.36 -12.18
CA ALA A 75 6.84 5.20 -13.37
C ALA A 75 6.36 4.57 -14.72
N ARG A 76 5.59 3.48 -14.72
CA ARG A 76 5.07 2.80 -15.94
C ARG A 76 3.54 2.83 -15.91
N GLN A 77 2.81 3.39 -16.87
CA GLN A 77 2.94 3.27 -18.33
C GLN A 77 2.84 4.61 -19.09
N VAL A 78 3.97 5.09 -19.66
CA VAL A 78 3.98 5.79 -20.96
C VAL A 78 4.98 5.02 -21.80
N ASN A 79 4.48 4.11 -22.65
CA ASN A 79 5.15 3.44 -23.78
C ASN A 79 4.59 2.03 -23.97
N ARG A 80 3.43 1.93 -24.64
CA ARG A 80 3.07 0.87 -25.59
C ARG A 80 1.93 1.38 -26.47
N ASN A 81 2.30 2.10 -27.53
CA ASN A 81 1.65 2.13 -28.84
C ASN A 81 2.25 3.27 -29.69
N ILE A 82 3.49 3.07 -30.13
CA ILE A 82 3.91 3.58 -31.43
C ILE A 82 4.12 2.32 -32.26
N VAL A 83 3.08 1.93 -33.00
CA VAL A 83 3.24 1.04 -34.14
C VAL A 83 3.28 1.97 -35.35
N ILE A 84 4.49 2.24 -35.83
CA ILE A 84 4.74 2.72 -37.18
C ILE A 84 5.37 1.53 -37.88
N GLY A 85 4.74 1.07 -38.97
CA GLY A 85 5.13 -0.09 -39.76
C GLY A 85 3.93 -0.70 -40.44
#